data_AF-A0A7K0R033-F1
#
_entry.id   AF-A0A7K0R033-F1
#
_cell.length_a   1.000
_cell.length_b   1.000
_cell.length_c   1.000
_cell.angle_alpha   90.00
_cell.angle_beta   90.00
_cell.angle_gamma   90.00
#
_symmetry.space_group_name_H-M   'P 1'
#
loop_
_entity.id
_entity.type
_entity.pdbx_description
1 polymer ?
#
loop_
_entity_poly.entity_id
_entity_poly.type
_entity_poly.pdbx_seq_one_letter_code
_entity_poly.pdbx_strand_id
1 'polypeptide(L)'
;ALSTLVAAAIGFVLPLRRHQADKVIRILTPVATYFIVPIIVIVNIPLHIQLSSFGSKTTISIVIARSIGKIIGITLFAWLCIKLGGRTNISMKEITGIATLAGMGLIVALVIAEIVATNDAELDQVRLGLFISAIISGIAGYIWLRKTPAEQ
;
A
#
# COMPACT_ATOMS: atom_id res chain seq x y z
N ALA A 1 -15.53 -6.38 -2.81
CA ALA A 1 -15.43 -6.23 -1.35
C ALA A 1 -15.86 -7.49 -0.58
N LEU A 2 -17.07 -8.03 -0.82
CA LEU A 2 -17.53 -9.23 -0.12
C LEU A 2 -16.65 -10.46 -0.43
N SER A 3 -16.28 -10.64 -1.70
CA SER A 3 -15.43 -11.75 -2.18
C SER A 3 -14.03 -11.76 -1.54
N THR A 4 -13.41 -10.60 -1.35
CA THR A 4 -12.08 -10.48 -0.71
C THR A 4 -12.14 -10.83 0.78
N LEU A 5 -13.22 -10.44 1.47
CA LEU A 5 -13.43 -10.74 2.88
C LEU A 5 -13.74 -12.22 3.09
N VAL A 6 -14.56 -12.81 2.21
CA VAL A 6 -14.84 -14.25 2.18
C VAL A 6 -13.56 -15.06 1.96
N ALA A 7 -12.71 -14.68 1.00
CA ALA A 7 -11.43 -15.35 0.77
C ALA A 7 -10.50 -15.30 2.00
N ALA A 8 -10.42 -14.14 2.67
CA ALA A 8 -9.64 -14.00 3.91
C ALA A 8 -10.21 -14.85 5.05
N ALA A 9 -11.53 -14.89 5.21
CA ALA A 9 -12.21 -15.70 6.23
C ALA A 9 -11.99 -17.20 5.99
N ILE A 10 -12.08 -17.67 4.75
CA ILE A 10 -11.79 -19.08 4.39
C ILE A 10 -10.33 -19.42 4.76
N GLY A 11 -9.39 -18.54 4.43
CA GLY A 11 -7.97 -18.71 4.79
C GLY A 11 -7.74 -18.82 6.30
N PHE A 12 -8.52 -18.07 7.09
CA PHE A 12 -8.45 -18.09 8.56
C PHE A 12 -9.12 -19.33 9.17
N VAL A 13 -10.25 -19.78 8.62
CA VAL A 13 -11.03 -20.93 9.14
C VAL A 13 -10.40 -22.27 8.77
N LEU A 14 -9.61 -22.33 7.71
CA LEU A 14 -8.94 -23.56 7.29
C LEU A 14 -8.02 -24.10 8.41
N PRO A 15 -8.27 -25.33 8.93
CA PRO A 15 -7.49 -25.91 10.01
C PRO A 15 -6.18 -26.51 9.47
N LEU A 16 -5.31 -25.64 8.92
CA LEU A 16 -4.03 -26.05 8.36
C LEU A 16 -2.97 -26.09 9.46
N ARG A 17 -2.29 -27.23 9.57
CA ARG A 17 -1.10 -27.37 10.42
C ARG A 17 0.02 -26.48 9.84
N ARG A 18 0.86 -25.87 10.70
CA ARG A 18 1.92 -24.91 10.27
C ARG A 18 2.68 -25.33 9.02
N HIS A 19 3.15 -26.59 8.97
CA HIS A 19 3.88 -27.10 7.81
C HIS A 19 3.05 -27.14 6.51
N GLN A 20 1.76 -27.49 6.58
CA GLN A 20 0.88 -27.50 5.41
C GLN A 20 0.55 -26.08 4.94
N ALA A 21 0.33 -25.15 5.87
CA ALA A 21 0.13 -23.74 5.55
C ALA A 21 1.35 -23.15 4.81
N ASP A 22 2.56 -23.42 5.31
CA ASP A 22 3.80 -22.95 4.67
C ASP A 22 3.94 -23.49 3.24
N LYS A 23 3.55 -24.76 3.02
CA LYS A 23 3.60 -25.38 1.68
C LYS A 23 2.61 -24.72 0.72
N VAL A 24 1.38 -24.46 1.18
CA VAL A 24 0.35 -23.77 0.39
C VAL A 24 0.79 -22.34 0.07
N ILE A 25 1.26 -21.58 1.07
CA ILE A 25 1.74 -20.20 0.90
C ILE A 25 2.89 -20.16 -0.11
N ARG A 26 3.84 -21.12 -0.06
CA ARG A 26 4.97 -21.16 -0.99
C ARG A 26 4.54 -21.42 -2.43
N ILE A 27 3.46 -22.15 -2.66
CA ILE A 27 2.91 -22.41 -4.00
C ILE A 27 2.08 -21.22 -4.49
N LEU A 28 1.29 -20.60 -3.61
CA LEU A 28 0.41 -19.48 -3.98
C LEU A 28 1.16 -18.16 -4.17
N THR A 29 2.18 -17.90 -3.36
CA THR A 29 2.98 -16.65 -3.41
C THR A 29 3.51 -16.35 -4.81
N PRO A 30 4.21 -17.26 -5.54
CA PRO A 30 4.73 -16.94 -6.86
C PRO A 30 3.60 -16.66 -7.87
N VAL A 31 2.51 -17.42 -7.84
CA VAL A 31 1.35 -17.16 -8.72
C VAL A 31 0.73 -15.79 -8.40
N ALA A 32 0.59 -15.46 -7.12
CA ALA A 32 0.07 -14.18 -6.69
C ALA A 32 0.97 -13.01 -7.13
N THR A 33 2.28 -13.12 -6.89
CA THR A 33 3.24 -12.05 -7.16
C THR A 33 3.50 -11.87 -8.66
N TYR A 34 3.64 -12.95 -9.43
CA TYR A 34 4.02 -12.86 -10.85
C TYR A 34 2.84 -12.81 -11.82
N PHE A 35 1.65 -13.26 -11.42
CA PHE A 35 0.49 -13.30 -12.30
C PHE A 35 -0.65 -12.39 -11.81
N ILE A 36 -1.11 -12.57 -10.58
CA ILE A 36 -2.29 -11.85 -10.06
C ILE A 36 -1.99 -10.35 -9.88
N VAL A 37 -0.87 -10.00 -9.26
CA VAL A 37 -0.52 -8.60 -9.00
C VAL A 37 -0.37 -7.79 -10.30
N PRO A 38 0.39 -8.24 -11.32
CA PRO A 38 0.48 -7.52 -12.59
C PRO A 38 -0.87 -7.34 -13.30
N ILE A 39 -1.72 -8.38 -13.31
CA ILE A 39 -3.06 -8.30 -13.92
C ILE A 39 -3.92 -7.26 -13.20
N ILE A 40 -3.93 -7.26 -11.87
CA ILE A 40 -4.68 -6.27 -11.08
C ILE A 40 -4.20 -4.87 -11.40
N VAL A 41 -2.88 -4.65 -11.49
CA VAL A 41 -2.33 -3.34 -11.83
C VAL A 41 -2.80 -2.93 -13.22
N ILE A 42 -2.70 -3.79 -14.24
CA ILE A 42 -3.11 -3.48 -15.62
C ILE A 42 -4.59 -3.10 -15.70
N VAL A 43 -5.47 -3.88 -15.06
CA VAL A 43 -6.93 -3.65 -15.10
C VAL A 43 -7.32 -2.34 -14.41
N ASN A 44 -6.55 -1.91 -13.40
CA ASN A 44 -6.87 -0.73 -12.61
C ASN A 44 -6.05 0.52 -12.97
N ILE A 45 -5.20 0.44 -14.00
CA ILE A 45 -4.51 1.63 -14.51
C ILE A 45 -5.56 2.58 -15.07
N PRO A 46 -5.55 3.87 -14.69
CA PRO A 46 -6.43 4.86 -15.30
C PRO A 46 -6.02 5.06 -16.77
N LEU A 47 -6.78 4.48 -17.70
CA LEU A 47 -6.53 4.58 -19.14
C LEU A 47 -7.05 5.90 -19.74
N HIS A 48 -8.05 6.53 -19.11
CA HIS A 48 -8.62 7.81 -19.55
C HIS A 48 -8.15 8.96 -18.65
N ILE A 49 -6.90 9.35 -18.84
CA ILE A 49 -6.31 10.45 -18.10
C ILE A 49 -6.68 11.77 -18.80
N GLN A 50 -7.78 12.41 -18.37
CA GLN A 50 -8.05 13.79 -18.77
C GLN A 50 -7.12 14.74 -18.01
N LEU A 51 -6.45 15.65 -18.72
CA LEU A 51 -5.56 16.67 -18.14
C LEU A 51 -6.26 17.53 -17.06
N SER A 52 -7.57 17.70 -17.19
CA SER A 52 -8.45 18.37 -16.21
C SER A 52 -8.46 17.70 -14.83
N SER A 53 -8.28 16.38 -14.78
CA SER A 53 -8.35 15.58 -13.55
C SER A 53 -7.06 15.63 -12.71
N PHE A 54 -5.92 16.03 -13.30
CA PHE A 54 -4.67 16.23 -12.56
C PHE A 54 -4.72 17.42 -11.62
N GLY A 55 -5.45 18.49 -11.99
CA GLY A 55 -5.63 19.68 -11.17
C GLY A 55 -6.81 19.59 -10.19
N SER A 56 -7.52 18.45 -10.15
CA SER A 56 -8.68 18.31 -9.27
C SER A 56 -8.22 18.35 -7.81
N LYS A 57 -9.01 19.04 -6.97
CA LYS A 57 -8.75 19.12 -5.52
C LYS A 57 -8.68 17.72 -4.91
N THR A 58 -9.55 16.79 -5.36
CA THR A 58 -9.62 15.40 -4.91
C THR A 58 -8.30 14.66 -5.13
N THR A 59 -7.74 14.73 -6.34
CA THR A 59 -6.47 14.09 -6.70
C THR A 59 -5.34 14.58 -5.78
N ILE A 60 -5.19 15.90 -5.66
CA ILE A 60 -4.11 16.52 -4.88
C ILE A 60 -4.26 16.18 -3.38
N SER A 61 -5.49 16.27 -2.86
CA SER A 61 -5.77 15.90 -1.47
C SER A 61 -5.40 14.46 -1.17
N ILE A 62 -5.70 13.52 -2.07
CA ILE A 62 -5.36 12.10 -1.90
C ILE A 62 -3.85 11.90 -1.92
N VAL A 63 -3.14 12.53 -2.86
CA VAL A 63 -1.68 12.41 -2.96
C VAL A 63 -1.01 12.89 -1.68
N ILE A 64 -1.40 14.08 -1.20
CA ILE A 64 -0.84 14.68 0.01
C ILE A 64 -1.22 13.87 1.25
N ALA A 65 -2.50 13.60 1.46
CA ALA A 65 -2.99 12.88 2.63
C ALA A 65 -2.39 11.48 2.73
N ARG A 66 -2.24 10.79 1.60
CA ARG A 66 -1.68 9.44 1.58
C ARG A 66 -0.17 9.44 1.82
N SER A 67 0.58 10.24 1.07
CA SER A 67 2.04 10.25 1.17
C SER A 67 2.48 10.78 2.54
N ILE A 68 1.94 11.92 2.98
CA ILE A 68 2.30 12.53 4.26
C ILE A 68 1.69 11.75 5.44
N GLY A 69 0.42 11.37 5.33
CA GLY A 69 -0.27 10.66 6.41
C GLY A 69 0.36 9.30 6.75
N LYS A 70 0.85 8.56 5.74
CA LYS A 70 1.57 7.29 5.98
C LYS A 70 2.91 7.51 6.67
N ILE A 71 3.69 8.49 6.22
CA ILE A 71 4.98 8.82 6.81
C ILE A 71 4.80 9.22 8.28
N ILE A 72 3.96 10.23 8.55
CA ILE A 72 3.74 10.75 9.90
C ILE A 72 3.11 9.66 10.79
N GLY A 73 2.07 8.98 10.33
CA GLY A 73 1.34 8.00 11.12
C GLY A 73 2.21 6.82 11.58
N ILE A 74 2.95 6.21 10.65
CA ILE A 74 3.80 5.05 10.96
C ILE A 74 4.99 5.48 11.83
N THR A 75 5.63 6.61 11.50
CA THR A 75 6.78 7.12 12.25
C THR A 75 6.39 7.50 13.68
N LEU A 76 5.29 8.22 13.86
CA LEU A 76 4.81 8.62 15.17
C LEU A 76 4.41 7.41 16.02
N PHE A 77 3.72 6.44 15.42
CA PHE A 77 3.29 5.25 16.13
C PHE A 77 4.47 4.37 16.54
N ALA A 78 5.48 4.22 15.67
CA ALA A 78 6.71 3.53 15.99
C ALA A 78 7.47 4.22 17.13
N TRP A 79 7.58 5.56 17.09
CA TRP A 79 8.20 6.34 18.16
C TRP A 79 7.48 6.14 19.49
N LEU A 80 6.14 6.13 19.47
CA LEU A 80 5.33 5.88 20.67
C LEU A 80 5.56 4.47 21.23
N CYS A 81 5.62 3.46 20.37
CA CYS A 81 5.90 2.08 20.78
C CYS A 81 7.29 1.94 21.44
N ILE A 82 8.32 2.59 20.88
CA ILE A 82 9.67 2.58 21.45
C ILE A 82 9.67 3.27 22.81
N LYS A 83 8.98 4.42 22.93
CA LYS A 83 8.87 5.17 24.19
C LYS A 83 8.13 4.39 25.28
N LEU A 84 7.19 3.52 24.91
CA LEU A 84 6.46 2.65 25.83
C LEU A 84 7.23 1.37 26.22
N GLY A 85 8.50 1.24 25.82
CA GLY A 85 9.36 0.12 26.19
C GLY A 85 9.58 -0.91 25.08
N GLY A 86 9.08 -0.65 23.87
CA GLY A 86 9.39 -1.46 22.69
C GLY A 86 10.88 -1.39 22.34
N ARG A 87 11.51 -2.55 22.11
CA ARG A 87 12.90 -2.64 21.63
C ARG A 87 12.92 -2.99 20.16
N THR A 88 13.66 -2.22 19.37
CA THR A 88 13.89 -2.48 17.96
C THR A 88 15.37 -2.33 17.68
N ASN A 89 15.92 -3.19 16.82
CA ASN A 89 17.28 -3.05 16.28
C ASN A 89 17.30 -2.12 15.06
N ILE A 90 16.14 -1.64 14.61
CA ILE A 90 15.99 -0.78 13.43
C ILE A 90 16.02 0.68 13.88
N SER A 91 16.84 1.49 13.23
CA SER A 91 16.96 2.92 13.50
C SER A 91 15.67 3.67 13.11
N MET A 92 15.41 4.79 13.76
CA MET A 92 14.24 5.63 13.45
C MET A 92 14.26 6.15 12.00
N LYS A 93 15.46 6.30 11.42
CA LYS A 93 15.64 6.75 10.04
C LYS A 93 15.20 5.68 9.03
N GLU A 94 15.48 4.41 9.30
CA GLU A 94 15.00 3.28 8.49
C GLU A 94 13.49 3.12 8.62
N ILE A 95 12.93 3.24 9.84
CA ILE A 95 11.47 3.20 10.05
C ILE A 95 10.78 4.28 9.21
N THR A 96 11.34 5.50 9.17
CA THR A 96 10.81 6.59 8.34
C THR A 96 10.91 6.29 6.85
N GLY A 97 12.00 5.66 6.40
CA GLY A 97 12.16 5.20 5.02
C GLY A 97 11.14 4.13 4.63
N ILE A 98 10.91 3.15 5.51
CA ILE A 98 9.90 2.10 5.35
C ILE A 98 8.48 2.71 5.36
N ALA A 99 8.23 3.67 6.25
CA ALA A 99 6.95 4.41 6.31
C ALA A 99 6.65 5.14 4.98
N THR A 100 7.69 5.67 4.33
CA THR A 100 7.58 6.29 3.01
C THR A 100 7.23 5.24 1.95
N LEU A 101 7.89 4.08 1.93
CA LEU A 101 7.56 2.98 1.01
C LEU A 101 6.15 2.41 1.21
N ALA A 102 5.63 2.44 2.44
CA ALA A 102 4.28 1.94 2.75
C ALA A 102 3.16 2.66 1.98
N GLY A 103 3.45 3.85 1.42
CA GLY A 103 2.55 4.57 0.53
C GLY A 103 2.28 3.88 -0.82
N MET A 104 3.08 2.87 -1.23
CA MET A 104 2.92 2.15 -2.50
C MET A 104 1.70 1.22 -2.58
N GLY A 105 1.05 0.88 -1.46
CA GLY A 105 -0.02 -0.13 -1.42
C GLY A 105 -1.30 0.28 -2.17
N LEU A 106 -1.34 0.04 -3.47
CA LEU A 106 -2.40 0.53 -4.37
C LEU A 106 -3.66 -0.35 -4.33
N ILE A 107 -3.52 -1.69 -4.24
CA ILE A 107 -4.64 -2.63 -4.39
C ILE A 107 -5.74 -2.42 -3.34
N VAL A 108 -5.39 -2.38 -2.05
CA VAL A 108 -6.39 -2.19 -0.98
C VAL A 108 -7.03 -0.80 -1.08
N ALA A 109 -6.25 0.21 -1.46
CA ALA A 109 -6.77 1.57 -1.60
C ALA A 109 -7.75 1.71 -2.76
N LEU A 110 -7.51 1.00 -3.87
CA LEU A 110 -8.44 0.93 -4.99
C LEU A 110 -9.75 0.24 -4.62
N VAL A 111 -9.69 -0.88 -3.91
CA VAL A 111 -10.91 -1.57 -3.45
C VAL A 111 -11.74 -0.65 -2.56
N ILE A 112 -11.10 0.13 -1.68
CA ILE A 112 -11.82 1.11 -0.85
C ILE A 112 -12.39 2.25 -1.73
N ALA A 113 -11.62 2.73 -2.71
CA ALA A 113 -12.09 3.76 -3.64
C ALA A 113 -13.34 3.32 -4.40
N GLU A 114 -13.39 2.07 -4.88
CA GLU A 114 -14.56 1.52 -5.58
C GLU A 114 -15.80 1.38 -4.69
N ILE A 115 -15.63 1.23 -3.38
CA ILE A 115 -16.76 1.15 -2.42
C ILE A 115 -17.30 2.54 -2.10
N VAL A 116 -16.43 3.55 -2.03
CA VAL A 116 -16.77 4.90 -1.56
C VAL A 116 -17.15 5.84 -2.70
N ALA A 117 -16.61 5.63 -3.90
CA ALA A 117 -16.88 6.50 -5.05
C ALA A 117 -18.35 6.45 -5.43
N THR A 118 -18.94 7.64 -5.59
CA THR A 118 -20.37 7.78 -5.94
C THR A 118 -20.56 7.88 -7.45
N ASN A 119 -19.58 8.44 -8.17
CA ASN A 119 -19.59 8.64 -9.61
C ASN A 119 -18.29 8.16 -10.27
N ASP A 120 -18.35 7.71 -11.53
CA ASP A 120 -17.17 7.23 -12.27
C ASP A 120 -16.08 8.30 -12.43
N ALA A 121 -16.47 9.57 -12.60
CA ALA A 121 -15.52 10.67 -12.70
C ALA A 121 -14.72 10.92 -11.41
N GLU A 122 -15.31 10.67 -10.23
CA GLU A 122 -14.61 10.76 -8.95
C GLU A 122 -13.68 9.56 -8.76
N LEU A 123 -14.14 8.37 -9.14
CA LEU A 123 -13.34 7.15 -9.07
C LEU A 123 -12.05 7.29 -9.89
N ASP A 124 -12.14 7.87 -11.10
CA ASP A 124 -10.97 8.11 -11.95
C ASP A 124 -9.99 9.11 -11.32
N GLN A 125 -10.47 10.17 -10.69
CA GLN A 125 -9.62 11.12 -9.95
C GLN A 125 -8.92 10.44 -8.76
N VAL A 126 -9.64 9.60 -8.01
CA VAL A 126 -9.09 8.85 -6.88
C VAL A 126 -8.04 7.85 -7.33
N ARG A 127 -8.32 7.06 -8.39
CA ARG A 127 -7.39 6.10 -9.00
C ARG A 127 -6.09 6.78 -9.43
N LEU A 128 -6.21 7.92 -10.10
CA LEU A 128 -5.08 8.73 -10.53
C LEU A 128 -4.26 9.24 -9.34
N GLY A 129 -4.92 9.79 -8.31
CA GLY A 129 -4.24 10.26 -7.09
C GLY A 129 -3.50 9.14 -6.34
N LEU A 130 -4.12 7.96 -6.24
CA LEU A 130 -3.49 6.77 -5.64
C LEU A 130 -2.28 6.30 -6.43
N PHE A 131 -2.36 6.32 -7.77
CA PHE A 131 -1.26 5.94 -8.65
C PHE A 131 -0.06 6.89 -8.53
N ILE A 132 -0.32 8.21 -8.59
CA ILE A 132 0.71 9.24 -8.41
C ILE A 132 1.36 9.10 -7.03
N SER A 133 0.56 8.96 -5.97
CA SER A 133 1.09 8.79 -4.62
C SER A 133 1.97 7.55 -4.50
N ALA A 134 1.58 6.43 -5.12
CA ALA A 134 2.38 5.20 -5.11
C ALA A 134 3.75 5.40 -5.77
N ILE A 135 3.81 6.08 -6.92
CA ILE A 135 5.08 6.39 -7.59
C ILE A 135 5.95 7.31 -6.72
N ILE A 136 5.37 8.40 -6.21
CA ILE A 136 6.09 9.35 -5.33
C ILE A 136 6.65 8.63 -4.10
N SER A 137 5.82 7.82 -3.45
CA SER A 137 6.18 7.05 -2.25
C SER A 137 7.29 6.03 -2.55
N GLY A 138 7.23 5.35 -3.68
CA GLY A 138 8.25 4.40 -4.11
C GLY A 138 9.60 5.06 -4.38
N ILE A 139 9.61 6.15 -5.15
CA ILE A 139 10.84 6.90 -5.46
C ILE A 139 11.42 7.54 -4.19
N ALA A 140 10.59 8.23 -3.41
CA ALA A 140 11.04 8.90 -2.18
C ALA A 140 11.58 7.90 -1.15
N GLY A 141 10.87 6.78 -0.94
CA GLY A 141 11.29 5.72 -0.02
C GLY A 141 12.58 5.04 -0.48
N TYR A 142 12.72 4.77 -1.78
CA TYR A 142 13.95 4.21 -2.34
C TYR A 142 15.15 5.15 -2.14
N ILE A 143 15.00 6.44 -2.46
CA ILE A 143 16.08 7.43 -2.28
C ILE A 143 16.47 7.54 -0.80
N TRP A 144 15.48 7.55 0.11
CA TRP A 144 15.73 7.67 1.55
C TRP A 144 16.50 6.47 2.09
N LEU A 145 16.05 5.25 1.78
CA LEU A 145 16.68 4.02 2.24
C LEU A 145 18.04 3.80 1.59
N ARG A 146 18.21 4.19 0.32
CA ARG A 146 19.53 4.15 -0.33
C ARG A 146 20.55 5.06 0.37
N LYS A 147 20.11 6.17 0.96
CA LYS A 147 20.97 7.09 1.73
C LYS A 147 21.15 6.66 3.19
N THR A 148 20.35 5.73 3.67
CA THR A 148 20.36 5.24 5.05
C THR A 148 20.64 3.73 5.02
N PRO A 149 21.88 3.31 4.71
CA PRO A 149 22.22 1.89 4.74
C PRO A 149 21.95 1.33 6.13
N ALA A 150 21.38 0.13 6.19
CA ALA A 150 21.12 -0.54 7.44
C ALA A 150 22.42 -0.71 8.21
N GLU A 151 22.46 -0.18 9.42
CA GLU A 151 23.59 -0.38 10.34
C GLU A 151 23.46 -1.82 10.84
N GLN A 152 24.31 -2.72 10.30
CA GLN A 152 24.31 -4.15 10.63
C GLN A 152 24.78 -4.39 12.07
#